data_AF-A0A9W7L1U5-F1
#
_entry.id   AF-A0A9W7L1U5-F1
#
_cell.length_a   1.000
_cell.length_b   1.000
_cell.length_c   1.000
_cell.angle_alpha   90.00
_cell.angle_beta   90.00
_cell.angle_gamma   90.00
#
_symmetry.space_group_name_H-M   'P 1'
#
loop_
_entity.id
_entity.type
_entity.pdbx_description
1 polymer ?
#
loop_
_entity_poly.entity_id
_entity_poly.type
_entity_poly.pdbx_seq_one_letter_code
_entity_poly.pdbx_strand_id
1 'polypeptide(L)'
;MEFSSSCDPSNYYPSGKPLGTHSVLHKLLKDTHVRVIPYTSSSKVDAWDGLRDLDKSGSSDVHLIYRDTPMAADLQGDTKGWNREHLWPKSYGVGYTGPDFSDLHHLRPADWGVNAARGNKLFGECLDAGDCNVPANAECPNDTSSDSTRWLPPSGFRGDIARAMFYMDARYDGDDDPDGKDLALTDCPDGENGRLGYLSQLIKWHKEDPVDDRERERNERVCGEYQGNRNVFVDYPELVGEVFGEEIKEYSEIDCSGEGGEGGGGDDGGGDSGGEGGDGGGEDGGGDDAVTPVHAVGGCNGIRAGDIMFVAFDSASTDSLQLVAMVDIPQFTTIYVTDDAWTGVAFYMNEGIVALQVPENGIKKGTVFGFGTGKFKDKWESIEGSFALTTQGEAILAYCHPTNRQTGEVDLHKYAFIGGVTYSKNGWAMREQGNDVEEFDFGTGESACPAELDGVAAVTLPYMKNYRYTGTMEGTKTELVSSIMDAQNWEGSNTKGYDQSIADMTFLVRDDNGGVNGGDEDQIFGKDITTAMMIGVGVALFFVIVCVCCLIFKKDSILSRERKLSGDRPTRYEMELNKLGKKGGGGKERNAKYGARAGKKNIAGGGKRFAREGLV
;
A
#
# COMPACT_ATOMS: atom_id res chain seq x y z
N MET A 1 -3.32 17.35 15.87
CA MET A 1 -4.70 17.50 15.37
C MET A 1 -5.59 17.30 16.58
N GLU A 2 -6.50 18.23 16.87
CA GLU A 2 -7.32 18.15 18.08
C GLU A 2 -8.49 17.19 17.83
N PHE A 3 -8.50 16.06 18.54
CA PHE A 3 -9.65 15.16 18.57
C PHE A 3 -10.73 15.74 19.48
N SER A 4 -12.00 15.58 19.09
CA SER A 4 -13.14 16.10 19.83
C SER A 4 -13.38 15.28 21.09
N SER A 5 -13.66 15.93 22.22
CA SER A 5 -14.06 15.25 23.47
C SER A 5 -15.54 14.80 23.45
N SER A 6 -16.09 14.53 22.28
CA SER A 6 -17.50 14.20 22.06
C SER A 6 -17.62 12.77 21.57
N CYS A 7 -18.36 11.93 22.29
CA CYS A 7 -18.61 10.55 21.89
C CYS A 7 -19.57 10.39 20.71
N ASP A 8 -20.34 11.43 20.34
CA ASP A 8 -21.16 11.45 19.11
C ASP A 8 -20.29 11.12 17.88
N PRO A 9 -20.56 10.01 17.14
CA PRO A 9 -19.78 9.59 15.98
C PRO A 9 -19.54 10.71 14.95
N SER A 10 -20.52 11.58 14.74
CA SER A 10 -20.44 12.66 13.76
C SER A 10 -19.38 13.72 14.09
N ASN A 11 -18.94 13.77 15.35
CA ASN A 11 -17.95 14.70 15.86
C ASN A 11 -16.70 14.01 16.44
N TYR A 12 -16.76 12.71 16.73
CA TYR A 12 -15.68 11.90 17.28
C TYR A 12 -14.56 11.66 16.25
N TYR A 13 -14.95 11.29 15.03
CA TYR A 13 -14.02 10.94 13.96
C TYR A 13 -13.56 12.17 13.16
N PRO A 14 -12.27 12.28 12.78
CA PRO A 14 -11.76 13.43 12.04
C PRO A 14 -12.33 13.50 10.62
N SER A 15 -13.19 14.49 10.35
CA SER A 15 -13.86 14.65 9.05
C SER A 15 -12.88 14.79 7.88
N GLY A 16 -13.10 14.01 6.82
CA GLY A 16 -12.31 14.11 5.58
C GLY A 16 -10.91 13.46 5.65
N LYS A 17 -10.63 12.66 6.68
CA LYS A 17 -9.45 11.79 6.72
C LYS A 17 -9.81 10.35 6.37
N PRO A 18 -8.94 9.62 5.64
CA PRO A 18 -9.07 8.17 5.54
C PRO A 18 -8.82 7.56 6.91
N LEU A 19 -9.72 6.66 7.33
CA LEU A 19 -9.56 5.83 8.53
C LEU A 19 -9.00 4.43 8.18
N GLY A 20 -8.96 4.06 6.90
CA GLY A 20 -8.66 2.71 6.40
C GLY A 20 -7.24 2.16 6.52
N THR A 21 -6.40 2.69 7.41
CA THR A 21 -5.10 2.04 7.72
C THR A 21 -5.05 1.71 9.20
N HIS A 22 -4.54 0.51 9.53
CA HIS A 22 -4.37 0.02 10.90
C HIS A 22 -3.72 1.08 11.80
N SER A 23 -2.58 1.65 11.40
CA SER A 23 -1.87 2.73 12.11
C SER A 23 -2.71 3.97 12.44
N VAL A 24 -3.65 4.36 11.57
CA VAL A 24 -4.54 5.51 11.81
C VAL A 24 -5.62 5.14 12.80
N LEU A 25 -6.12 3.90 12.75
CA LEU A 25 -7.04 3.36 13.73
C LEU A 25 -6.37 3.19 15.09
N HIS A 26 -5.23 2.50 15.19
CA HIS A 26 -4.47 2.35 16.44
C HIS A 26 -4.30 3.70 17.12
N LYS A 27 -3.73 4.68 16.41
CA LYS A 27 -3.49 6.00 16.99
C LYS A 27 -4.79 6.67 17.45
N LEU A 28 -5.86 6.59 16.66
CA LEU A 28 -7.16 7.15 17.05
C LEU A 28 -7.73 6.45 18.29
N LEU A 29 -7.81 5.13 18.27
CA LEU A 29 -8.38 4.31 19.35
C LEU A 29 -7.57 4.45 20.64
N LYS A 30 -6.25 4.63 20.53
CA LYS A 30 -5.34 4.92 21.64
C LYS A 30 -5.51 6.33 22.19
N ASP A 31 -5.40 7.37 21.36
CA ASP A 31 -5.53 8.78 21.77
C ASP A 31 -6.90 9.06 22.44
N THR A 32 -7.95 8.33 22.07
CA THR A 32 -9.33 8.52 22.56
C THR A 32 -9.68 7.72 23.82
N HIS A 33 -8.91 6.69 24.20
CA HIS A 33 -9.17 5.90 25.42
C HIS A 33 -8.60 6.64 26.64
N VAL A 34 -9.24 7.77 26.96
CA VAL A 34 -8.82 8.71 28.00
C VAL A 34 -9.06 8.20 29.43
N ARG A 35 -9.77 7.08 29.61
CA ARG A 35 -10.05 6.48 30.92
C ARG A 35 -9.92 4.96 30.92
N VAL A 36 -8.79 4.49 31.44
CA VAL A 36 -8.61 3.09 31.83
C VAL A 36 -9.42 2.84 33.11
N ILE A 37 -10.36 1.89 33.06
CA ILE A 37 -11.11 1.45 34.25
C ILE A 37 -10.33 0.33 34.96
N PRO A 38 -10.33 0.25 36.31
CA PRO A 38 -9.74 -0.91 36.98
C PRO A 38 -10.51 -2.19 36.60
N TYR A 39 -9.79 -3.30 36.42
CA TYR A 39 -10.44 -4.59 36.23
C TYR A 39 -11.36 -4.93 37.42
N THR A 40 -10.89 -4.74 38.65
CA THR A 40 -11.72 -4.87 39.88
C THR A 40 -11.44 -3.72 40.85
N SER A 41 -12.47 -3.11 41.44
CA SER A 41 -12.34 -2.08 42.47
C SER A 41 -13.50 -2.07 43.46
N SER A 42 -13.25 -1.56 44.67
CA SER A 42 -14.29 -1.30 45.70
C SER A 42 -14.52 0.20 45.92
N SER A 43 -13.84 1.08 45.16
CA SER A 43 -13.82 2.53 45.38
C SER A 43 -13.88 3.37 44.10
N LYS A 44 -13.84 2.72 42.93
CA LYS A 44 -13.98 3.32 41.60
C LYS A 44 -14.93 2.44 40.78
N VAL A 45 -15.53 3.01 39.74
CA VAL A 45 -16.23 2.24 38.70
C VAL A 45 -15.23 1.26 38.08
N ASP A 46 -15.54 -0.03 38.09
CA ASP A 46 -14.69 -1.11 37.57
C ASP A 46 -15.32 -1.88 36.40
N ALA A 47 -14.64 -2.90 35.88
CA ALA A 47 -15.16 -3.69 34.77
C ALA A 47 -16.44 -4.48 35.13
N TRP A 48 -16.69 -4.85 36.40
CA TRP A 48 -17.98 -5.43 36.77
C TRP A 48 -19.10 -4.40 36.68
N ASP A 49 -18.86 -3.19 37.15
CA ASP A 49 -19.81 -2.08 37.07
C ASP A 49 -20.15 -1.74 35.61
N GLY A 50 -19.16 -1.82 34.72
CA GLY A 50 -19.33 -1.72 33.26
C GLY A 50 -20.25 -2.81 32.71
N LEU A 51 -19.89 -4.09 32.86
CA LEU A 51 -20.66 -5.19 32.28
C LEU A 51 -22.08 -5.30 32.84
N ARG A 52 -22.31 -4.99 34.12
CA ARG A 52 -23.67 -5.01 34.70
C ARG A 52 -24.62 -3.99 34.09
N ASP A 53 -24.09 -2.90 33.52
CA ASP A 53 -24.90 -1.82 32.98
C ASP A 53 -24.94 -1.84 31.45
N LEU A 54 -23.82 -2.15 30.80
CA LEU A 54 -23.68 -2.27 29.34
C LEU A 54 -24.41 -3.49 28.76
N ASP A 55 -24.25 -4.66 29.39
CA ASP A 55 -24.81 -5.93 28.93
C ASP A 55 -26.09 -6.29 29.73
N LYS A 56 -26.80 -5.27 30.22
CA LYS A 56 -27.99 -5.40 31.06
C LYS A 56 -29.18 -6.03 30.32
N SER A 57 -29.86 -6.97 30.97
CA SER A 57 -31.12 -7.57 30.53
C SER A 57 -32.21 -7.36 31.57
N GLY A 58 -33.34 -6.77 31.16
CA GLY A 58 -34.45 -6.47 32.08
C GLY A 58 -34.05 -5.50 33.22
N SER A 59 -34.52 -5.79 34.44
CA SER A 59 -34.33 -4.89 35.60
C SER A 59 -33.08 -5.17 36.43
N SER A 60 -32.62 -6.41 36.47
CA SER A 60 -31.70 -6.93 37.51
C SER A 60 -30.67 -7.92 36.98
N ASP A 61 -30.68 -8.21 35.68
CA ASP A 61 -29.96 -9.34 35.10
C ASP A 61 -28.96 -8.82 34.05
N VAL A 62 -27.97 -9.64 33.69
CA VAL A 62 -27.03 -9.43 32.57
C VAL A 62 -27.25 -10.48 31.49
N HIS A 63 -26.97 -10.15 30.25
CA HIS A 63 -27.14 -11.03 29.09
C HIS A 63 -25.86 -11.78 28.76
N LEU A 64 -25.84 -13.10 28.92
CA LEU A 64 -24.61 -13.89 28.80
C LEU A 64 -24.24 -14.23 27.36
N ILE A 65 -23.00 -13.90 26.96
CA ILE A 65 -22.54 -13.92 25.56
C ILE A 65 -22.60 -15.31 24.89
N TYR A 66 -22.26 -16.38 25.60
CA TYR A 66 -22.26 -17.75 25.04
C TYR A 66 -23.53 -18.55 25.33
N ARG A 67 -24.27 -18.17 26.38
CA ARG A 67 -25.47 -18.87 26.84
C ARG A 67 -26.76 -18.29 26.25
N ASP A 68 -26.69 -17.12 25.61
CA ASP A 68 -27.83 -16.37 25.04
C ASP A 68 -29.04 -16.27 25.99
N THR A 69 -28.75 -15.97 27.26
CA THR A 69 -29.76 -15.96 28.34
C THR A 69 -29.44 -14.91 29.40
N PRO A 70 -30.48 -14.36 30.08
CA PRO A 70 -30.30 -13.49 31.23
C PRO A 70 -29.85 -14.26 32.47
N MET A 71 -29.02 -13.63 33.29
CA MET A 71 -28.61 -14.13 34.61
C MET A 71 -28.55 -13.00 35.63
N ALA A 72 -28.99 -13.24 36.86
CA ALA A 72 -29.03 -12.23 37.92
C ALA A 72 -27.66 -11.55 38.12
N ALA A 73 -27.63 -10.22 38.06
CA ALA A 73 -26.40 -9.44 38.01
C ALA A 73 -25.61 -9.46 39.34
N ASP A 74 -26.25 -9.84 40.45
CA ASP A 74 -25.63 -10.01 41.77
C ASP A 74 -24.87 -11.34 41.92
N LEU A 75 -25.05 -12.30 41.01
CA LEU A 75 -24.26 -13.54 40.92
C LEU A 75 -22.88 -13.35 40.27
N GLN A 76 -22.38 -12.11 40.17
CA GLN A 76 -21.07 -11.80 39.61
C GLN A 76 -19.95 -12.49 40.41
N GLY A 77 -19.10 -13.25 39.71
CA GLY A 77 -18.00 -13.99 40.32
C GLY A 77 -18.40 -15.21 41.16
N ASP A 78 -19.68 -15.57 41.22
CA ASP A 78 -20.12 -16.86 41.78
C ASP A 78 -19.89 -17.97 40.73
N THR A 79 -19.47 -19.17 41.16
CA THR A 79 -19.22 -20.31 40.26
C THR A 79 -20.50 -20.95 39.72
N LYS A 80 -21.68 -20.56 40.22
CA LYS A 80 -23.02 -20.83 39.67
C LYS A 80 -23.62 -19.60 38.98
N GLY A 81 -22.84 -18.53 38.91
CA GLY A 81 -23.19 -17.27 38.30
C GLY A 81 -22.38 -17.04 37.03
N TRP A 82 -21.95 -15.80 36.86
CA TRP A 82 -21.25 -15.34 35.67
C TRP A 82 -19.91 -14.68 36.02
N ASN A 83 -18.97 -14.72 35.10
CA ASN A 83 -17.70 -14.02 35.19
C ASN A 83 -17.50 -13.04 34.01
N ARG A 84 -16.44 -12.25 34.10
CA ARG A 84 -15.89 -11.50 32.96
C ARG A 84 -15.22 -12.51 32.03
N GLU A 85 -15.66 -12.51 30.79
CA GLU A 85 -15.03 -13.20 29.68
C GLU A 85 -14.12 -12.24 28.92
N HIS A 86 -12.91 -12.70 28.64
CA HIS A 86 -11.94 -12.06 27.75
C HIS A 86 -12.11 -12.69 26.37
N LEU A 87 -12.84 -12.04 25.46
CA LEU A 87 -13.05 -12.56 24.09
C LEU A 87 -11.70 -12.85 23.41
N TRP A 88 -10.72 -11.96 23.57
CA TRP A 88 -9.32 -12.23 23.32
C TRP A 88 -8.67 -12.90 24.55
N PRO A 89 -8.32 -14.20 24.53
CA PRO A 89 -7.84 -14.87 25.74
C PRO A 89 -6.47 -14.34 26.16
N LYS A 90 -6.25 -14.20 27.47
CA LYS A 90 -4.99 -13.71 28.05
C LYS A 90 -3.77 -14.58 27.76
N SER A 91 -3.96 -15.86 27.47
CA SER A 91 -2.86 -16.72 26.99
C SER A 91 -2.33 -16.31 25.62
N TYR A 92 -3.10 -15.52 24.86
CA TYR A 92 -2.75 -14.95 23.56
C TYR A 92 -2.43 -13.45 23.69
N GLY A 93 -1.68 -13.05 24.72
CA GLY A 93 -0.99 -11.75 24.75
C GLY A 93 -1.71 -10.56 25.38
N VAL A 94 -2.97 -10.68 25.81
CA VAL A 94 -3.57 -9.66 26.69
C VAL A 94 -2.90 -9.73 28.06
N GLY A 95 -2.35 -8.59 28.50
CA GLY A 95 -1.64 -8.40 29.76
C GLY A 95 -2.51 -8.58 31.00
N TYR A 96 -1.94 -8.21 32.15
CA TYR A 96 -2.55 -8.44 33.45
C TYR A 96 -2.90 -7.16 34.22
N THR A 97 -2.47 -5.99 33.73
CA THR A 97 -2.59 -4.72 34.47
C THR A 97 -3.00 -3.52 33.61
N GLY A 98 -2.84 -3.59 32.29
CA GLY A 98 -3.06 -2.52 31.34
C GLY A 98 -4.52 -2.26 30.92
N PRO A 99 -4.71 -1.31 29.98
CA PRO A 99 -6.01 -1.05 29.35
C PRO A 99 -6.57 -2.28 28.63
N ASP A 100 -5.73 -3.02 27.93
CA ASP A 100 -6.04 -4.27 27.23
C ASP A 100 -6.73 -5.30 28.13
N PHE A 101 -6.27 -5.45 29.38
CA PHE A 101 -6.84 -6.37 30.36
C PHE A 101 -8.25 -5.98 30.83
N SER A 102 -8.64 -4.71 30.67
CA SER A 102 -9.83 -4.11 31.29
C SER A 102 -10.82 -3.47 30.30
N ASP A 103 -10.54 -3.48 29.00
CA ASP A 103 -11.36 -2.84 27.98
C ASP A 103 -12.74 -3.52 27.78
N LEU A 104 -13.80 -2.77 28.01
CA LEU A 104 -15.19 -3.21 27.88
C LEU A 104 -15.62 -3.52 26.44
N HIS A 105 -14.91 -3.06 25.41
CA HIS A 105 -15.22 -3.43 24.02
C HIS A 105 -15.04 -4.94 23.76
N HIS A 106 -14.10 -5.60 24.46
CA HIS A 106 -13.88 -7.04 24.34
C HIS A 106 -14.26 -7.85 25.60
N LEU A 107 -14.39 -7.22 26.77
CA LEU A 107 -14.95 -7.88 27.95
C LEU A 107 -16.46 -8.08 27.80
N ARG A 108 -16.94 -9.28 28.14
CA ARG A 108 -18.37 -9.65 28.13
C ARG A 108 -18.76 -10.45 29.38
N PRO A 109 -20.02 -10.47 29.81
CA PRO A 109 -20.46 -11.40 30.85
C PRO A 109 -20.68 -12.80 30.26
N ALA A 110 -20.15 -13.84 30.91
CA ALA A 110 -20.34 -15.23 30.52
C ALA A 110 -20.67 -16.12 31.73
N ASP A 111 -21.47 -17.17 31.54
CA ASP A 111 -21.67 -18.20 32.56
C ASP A 111 -20.32 -18.80 32.97
N TRP A 112 -20.07 -18.97 34.27
CA TRP A 112 -18.77 -19.41 34.78
C TRP A 112 -18.34 -20.77 34.20
N GLY A 113 -19.28 -21.72 34.11
CA GLY A 113 -19.02 -23.07 33.59
C GLY A 113 -18.86 -23.08 32.07
N VAL A 114 -19.62 -22.26 31.35
CA VAL A 114 -19.49 -22.13 29.90
C VAL A 114 -18.17 -21.43 29.53
N ASN A 115 -17.78 -20.37 30.24
CA ASN A 115 -16.48 -19.72 30.03
C ASN A 115 -15.33 -20.73 30.25
N ALA A 116 -15.34 -21.46 31.37
CA ALA A 116 -14.34 -22.49 31.63
C ALA A 116 -14.29 -23.58 30.53
N ALA A 117 -15.40 -23.86 29.83
CA ALA A 117 -15.46 -24.80 28.70
C ALA A 117 -14.99 -24.20 27.35
N ARG A 118 -15.12 -22.88 27.17
CA ARG A 118 -14.50 -22.13 26.06
C ARG A 118 -12.99 -22.06 26.23
N GLY A 119 -12.51 -21.78 27.44
CA GLY A 119 -11.09 -21.71 27.77
C GLY A 119 -10.36 -20.67 26.92
N ASN A 120 -9.35 -21.09 26.17
CA ASN A 120 -8.61 -20.26 25.21
C ASN A 120 -8.81 -20.71 23.75
N LYS A 121 -9.88 -21.45 23.46
CA LYS A 121 -10.17 -21.95 22.10
C LYS A 121 -10.37 -20.81 21.11
N LEU A 122 -9.89 -21.04 19.90
CA LEU A 122 -10.07 -20.16 18.75
C LEU A 122 -11.56 -20.04 18.43
N PHE A 123 -12.01 -18.86 18.02
CA PHE A 123 -13.34 -18.72 17.45
C PHE A 123 -13.38 -19.35 16.06
N GLY A 124 -14.30 -20.28 15.84
CA GLY A 124 -14.47 -20.94 14.55
C GLY A 124 -15.37 -22.17 14.56
N GLU A 125 -15.69 -22.64 13.36
CA GLU A 125 -16.48 -23.85 13.13
C GLU A 125 -15.63 -25.12 13.34
N CYS A 126 -16.24 -26.22 13.77
CA CYS A 126 -15.52 -27.51 13.88
C CYS A 126 -15.15 -28.04 12.48
N LEU A 127 -13.90 -28.48 12.27
CA LEU A 127 -13.51 -29.12 11.00
C LEU A 127 -14.10 -30.52 10.84
N ASP A 128 -14.02 -31.33 11.89
CA ASP A 128 -14.51 -32.71 11.91
C ASP A 128 -15.78 -32.81 12.74
N ALA A 129 -16.92 -32.99 12.07
CA ALA A 129 -18.22 -33.15 12.71
C ALA A 129 -18.32 -34.38 13.64
N GLY A 130 -17.38 -35.32 13.55
CA GLY A 130 -17.29 -36.49 14.43
C GLY A 130 -16.76 -36.20 15.84
N ASP A 131 -15.90 -35.18 15.99
CA ASP A 131 -15.28 -34.78 17.25
C ASP A 131 -15.90 -33.50 17.84
N CYS A 132 -16.93 -32.97 17.18
CA CYS A 132 -17.60 -31.73 17.51
C CYS A 132 -18.74 -31.94 18.52
N ASN A 133 -18.69 -31.24 19.65
CA ASN A 133 -19.79 -31.21 20.62
C ASN A 133 -20.84 -30.19 20.17
N VAL A 134 -22.11 -30.60 20.11
CA VAL A 134 -23.26 -29.75 19.79
C VAL A 134 -24.37 -30.02 20.82
N PRO A 135 -24.80 -29.02 21.62
CA PRO A 135 -24.24 -27.67 21.74
C PRO A 135 -22.80 -27.65 22.29
N ALA A 136 -22.11 -26.51 22.17
CA ALA A 136 -20.73 -26.31 22.64
C ALA A 136 -20.53 -26.61 24.14
N ASN A 137 -21.58 -26.37 24.92
CA ASN A 137 -21.74 -26.78 26.31
C ASN A 137 -23.23 -27.08 26.53
N ALA A 138 -23.58 -27.95 27.49
CA ALA A 138 -24.96 -28.34 27.79
C ALA A 138 -25.90 -27.16 28.13
N GLU A 139 -25.36 -26.04 28.59
CA GLU A 139 -26.11 -24.81 28.88
C GLU A 139 -26.25 -23.86 27.67
N CYS A 140 -25.53 -24.11 26.57
CA CYS A 140 -25.54 -23.24 25.37
C CYS A 140 -26.68 -23.56 24.39
N PRO A 141 -27.05 -22.60 23.51
CA PRO A 141 -27.95 -22.84 22.38
C PRO A 141 -27.46 -23.92 21.39
N ASN A 142 -28.40 -24.59 20.70
CA ASN A 142 -28.12 -25.72 19.80
C ASN A 142 -27.38 -25.35 18.49
N ASP A 143 -27.25 -24.07 18.16
CA ASP A 143 -26.47 -23.57 17.01
C ASP A 143 -25.00 -23.28 17.38
N THR A 144 -24.62 -23.54 18.63
CA THR A 144 -23.22 -23.51 19.10
C THR A 144 -22.55 -24.87 18.92
N SER A 145 -21.22 -24.86 18.78
CA SER A 145 -20.43 -26.10 18.77
C SER A 145 -19.02 -25.91 19.31
N SER A 146 -18.36 -27.00 19.72
CA SER A 146 -16.94 -26.93 20.12
C SER A 146 -16.20 -28.26 20.01
N ASP A 147 -14.96 -28.19 19.53
CA ASP A 147 -13.97 -29.26 19.58
C ASP A 147 -12.86 -28.94 20.60
N SER A 148 -11.70 -29.61 20.52
CA SER A 148 -10.56 -29.37 21.40
C SER A 148 -9.87 -28.01 21.19
N THR A 149 -10.01 -27.43 19.99
CA THR A 149 -9.30 -26.23 19.51
C THR A 149 -10.22 -25.04 19.23
N ARG A 150 -11.48 -25.30 18.86
CA ARG A 150 -12.42 -24.29 18.33
C ARG A 150 -13.71 -24.17 19.13
N TRP A 151 -14.28 -22.97 19.10
CA TRP A 151 -15.54 -22.60 19.72
C TRP A 151 -16.40 -21.80 18.74
N LEU A 152 -17.57 -22.32 18.41
CA LEU A 152 -18.60 -21.68 17.60
C LEU A 152 -19.66 -21.08 18.55
N PRO A 153 -19.70 -19.75 18.73
CA PRO A 153 -20.67 -19.09 19.61
C PRO A 153 -22.06 -19.00 18.95
N PRO A 154 -23.11 -18.58 19.69
CA PRO A 154 -24.46 -18.43 19.15
C PRO A 154 -24.45 -17.45 17.96
N SER A 155 -25.28 -17.73 16.96
CA SER A 155 -25.24 -17.03 15.67
C SER A 155 -25.42 -15.51 15.78
N GLY A 156 -26.31 -15.03 16.65
CA GLY A 156 -26.56 -13.59 16.88
C GLY A 156 -25.54 -12.86 17.76
N PHE A 157 -24.35 -13.41 17.96
CA PHE A 157 -23.20 -12.73 18.59
C PHE A 157 -21.91 -12.89 17.78
N ARG A 158 -21.96 -13.48 16.59
CA ARG A 158 -20.75 -13.80 15.81
C ARG A 158 -20.10 -12.56 15.24
N GLY A 159 -20.91 -11.60 14.80
CA GLY A 159 -20.48 -10.28 14.34
C GLY A 159 -19.97 -9.41 15.48
N ASP A 160 -20.69 -9.38 16.61
CA ASP A 160 -20.28 -8.69 17.85
C ASP A 160 -18.91 -9.15 18.34
N ILE A 161 -18.69 -10.47 18.33
CA ILE A 161 -17.41 -11.07 18.67
C ILE A 161 -16.36 -10.68 17.63
N ALA A 162 -16.63 -10.84 16.32
CA ALA A 162 -15.68 -10.47 15.28
C ALA A 162 -15.25 -9.00 15.36
N ARG A 163 -16.19 -8.05 15.54
CA ARG A 163 -15.89 -6.61 15.67
C ARG A 163 -15.17 -6.28 16.97
N ALA A 164 -15.42 -7.00 18.07
CA ALA A 164 -14.59 -6.89 19.27
C ALA A 164 -13.16 -7.40 19.04
N MET A 165 -12.98 -8.50 18.30
CA MET A 165 -11.66 -9.03 17.94
C MET A 165 -10.88 -8.06 17.02
N PHE A 166 -11.52 -7.55 15.96
CA PHE A 166 -10.91 -6.56 15.07
C PHE A 166 -10.51 -5.28 15.81
N TYR A 167 -11.31 -4.85 16.79
CA TYR A 167 -10.97 -3.72 17.64
C TYR A 167 -9.74 -3.96 18.51
N MET A 168 -9.60 -5.14 19.11
CA MET A 168 -8.45 -5.46 19.96
C MET A 168 -7.15 -5.49 19.15
N ASP A 169 -7.19 -6.08 17.95
CA ASP A 169 -6.09 -6.05 16.98
C ASP A 169 -5.73 -4.62 16.59
N ALA A 170 -6.71 -3.83 16.14
CA ALA A 170 -6.50 -2.45 15.70
C ALA A 170 -6.14 -1.47 16.83
N ARG A 171 -5.90 -1.94 18.06
CA ARG A 171 -5.72 -1.09 19.25
C ARG A 171 -4.52 -1.45 20.12
N TYR A 172 -4.13 -2.72 20.21
CA TYR A 172 -3.19 -3.18 21.22
C TYR A 172 -1.92 -3.77 20.63
N ASP A 173 -1.00 -2.87 20.33
CA ASP A 173 0.26 -3.15 19.63
C ASP A 173 1.40 -3.52 20.61
N GLY A 174 1.04 -3.94 21.83
CA GLY A 174 1.97 -4.36 22.89
C GLY A 174 2.67 -3.24 23.68
N ASP A 175 2.37 -1.96 23.42
CA ASP A 175 3.05 -0.81 24.05
C ASP A 175 2.31 -0.21 25.27
N ASP A 176 1.17 -0.81 25.67
CA ASP A 176 0.28 -0.35 26.74
C ASP A 176 0.43 -1.12 28.09
N ASP A 177 1.04 -2.31 28.11
CA ASP A 177 1.34 -3.13 29.32
C ASP A 177 2.71 -3.83 29.11
N PRO A 178 3.65 -3.81 30.09
CA PRO A 178 4.93 -4.55 29.97
C PRO A 178 4.83 -6.05 29.68
N ASP A 179 3.73 -6.70 30.12
CA ASP A 179 3.44 -8.11 29.83
C ASP A 179 2.54 -8.29 28.58
N GLY A 180 2.01 -7.20 28.05
CA GLY A 180 1.16 -7.18 26.85
C GLY A 180 1.94 -7.56 25.59
N LYS A 181 1.22 -8.08 24.60
CA LYS A 181 1.74 -8.38 23.26
C LYS A 181 1.01 -7.57 22.20
N ASP A 182 1.67 -7.49 21.05
CA ASP A 182 1.13 -6.98 19.80
C ASP A 182 0.04 -7.94 19.29
N LEU A 183 -1.23 -7.55 19.49
CA LEU A 183 -2.39 -8.41 19.25
C LEU A 183 -2.72 -8.45 17.77
N ALA A 184 -2.69 -9.64 17.17
CA ALA A 184 -2.84 -9.80 15.72
C ALA A 184 -3.79 -10.92 15.34
N LEU A 185 -4.75 -10.60 14.49
CA LEU A 185 -5.60 -11.57 13.81
C LEU A 185 -4.91 -12.11 12.56
N THR A 186 -4.97 -13.42 12.42
CA THR A 186 -4.33 -14.15 11.32
C THR A 186 -5.15 -15.40 11.03
N ASP A 187 -4.92 -16.04 9.89
CA ASP A 187 -5.40 -17.42 9.66
C ASP A 187 -4.40 -18.47 10.19
N CYS A 188 -3.21 -18.04 10.62
CA CYS A 188 -2.10 -18.84 11.14
C CYS A 188 -1.68 -18.38 12.56
N PRO A 189 -2.52 -18.65 13.60
CA PRO A 189 -2.21 -18.31 14.99
C PRO A 189 -1.12 -19.23 15.55
N ASP A 190 -0.21 -18.67 16.35
CA ASP A 190 0.99 -19.38 16.84
C ASP A 190 0.91 -19.80 18.33
N GLY A 191 -0.10 -19.34 19.06
CA GLY A 191 -0.31 -19.72 20.46
C GLY A 191 0.42 -18.86 21.49
N GLU A 192 1.41 -18.07 21.08
CA GLU A 192 2.42 -17.52 22.02
C GLU A 192 2.71 -16.02 21.81
N ASN A 193 2.64 -15.48 20.59
CA ASN A 193 3.10 -14.11 20.29
C ASN A 193 1.97 -13.10 20.06
N GLY A 194 0.84 -13.27 20.76
CA GLY A 194 -0.31 -12.39 20.55
C GLY A 194 -1.05 -12.64 19.23
N ARG A 195 -0.72 -13.70 18.47
CA ARG A 195 -1.38 -14.05 17.20
C ARG A 195 -2.56 -15.00 17.43
N LEU A 196 -3.76 -14.60 17.05
CA LEU A 196 -5.00 -15.28 17.40
C LEU A 196 -5.99 -15.40 16.24
N GLY A 197 -6.83 -16.44 16.34
CA GLY A 197 -8.05 -16.58 15.55
C GLY A 197 -7.86 -17.21 14.19
N TYR A 198 -8.93 -17.11 13.39
CA TYR A 198 -8.93 -17.37 11.96
C TYR A 198 -9.54 -16.11 11.32
N LEU A 199 -8.68 -15.24 10.80
CA LEU A 199 -9.07 -13.95 10.25
C LEU A 199 -10.20 -14.08 9.20
N SER A 200 -10.08 -15.04 8.29
CA SER A 200 -11.10 -15.36 7.28
C SER A 200 -12.47 -15.70 7.90
N GLN A 201 -12.49 -16.42 9.02
CA GLN A 201 -13.71 -16.82 9.73
C GLN A 201 -14.39 -15.63 10.43
N LEU A 202 -13.60 -14.69 10.98
CA LEU A 202 -14.10 -13.46 11.59
C LEU A 202 -14.64 -12.49 10.53
N ILE A 203 -13.99 -12.39 9.37
CA ILE A 203 -14.48 -11.61 8.21
C ILE A 203 -15.81 -12.18 7.71
N LYS A 204 -15.93 -13.52 7.61
CA LYS A 204 -17.18 -14.21 7.28
C LYS A 204 -18.30 -13.85 8.27
N TRP A 205 -18.06 -14.01 9.57
CA TRP A 205 -19.05 -13.71 10.61
C TRP A 205 -19.46 -12.24 10.66
N HIS A 206 -18.53 -11.30 10.46
CA HIS A 206 -18.85 -9.88 10.37
C HIS A 206 -19.82 -9.56 9.22
N LYS A 207 -19.71 -10.28 8.08
CA LYS A 207 -20.62 -10.15 6.94
C LYS A 207 -21.95 -10.87 7.14
N GLU A 208 -21.96 -11.99 7.86
CA GLU A 208 -23.16 -12.81 8.15
C GLU A 208 -24.04 -12.22 9.28
N ASP A 209 -23.44 -11.51 10.24
CA ASP A 209 -24.09 -10.93 11.42
C ASP A 209 -23.78 -9.41 11.53
N PRO A 210 -24.49 -8.55 10.76
CA PRO A 210 -24.23 -7.12 10.71
C PRO A 210 -24.55 -6.39 12.02
N VAL A 211 -23.93 -5.22 12.24
CA VAL A 211 -24.12 -4.39 13.44
C VAL A 211 -25.61 -4.10 13.72
N ASP A 212 -26.07 -4.48 14.91
CA ASP A 212 -27.43 -4.23 15.39
C ASP A 212 -27.54 -2.98 16.29
N ASP A 213 -28.74 -2.69 16.80
CA ASP A 213 -28.95 -1.53 17.68
C ASP A 213 -28.37 -1.72 19.09
N ARG A 214 -28.26 -2.98 19.58
CA ARG A 214 -27.69 -3.30 20.89
C ARG A 214 -26.19 -3.04 20.89
N GLU A 215 -25.49 -3.45 19.83
CA GLU A 215 -24.06 -3.23 19.67
C GLU A 215 -23.75 -1.72 19.52
N ARG A 216 -24.54 -0.98 18.73
CA ARG A 216 -24.45 0.49 18.63
C ARG A 216 -24.67 1.19 19.98
N GLU A 217 -25.73 0.82 20.71
CA GLU A 217 -26.00 1.38 22.04
C GLU A 217 -24.85 1.09 23.02
N ARG A 218 -24.31 -0.12 23.00
CA ARG A 218 -23.18 -0.50 23.84
C ARG A 218 -21.91 0.27 23.48
N ASN A 219 -21.60 0.45 22.19
CA ASN A 219 -20.45 1.22 21.73
C ASN A 219 -20.54 2.71 22.16
N GLU A 220 -21.71 3.32 21.99
CA GLU A 220 -22.00 4.68 22.48
C GLU A 220 -21.72 4.81 23.99
N ARG A 221 -22.21 3.85 24.78
CA ARG A 221 -22.10 3.88 26.24
C ARG A 221 -20.69 3.56 26.74
N VAL A 222 -19.95 2.65 26.11
CA VAL A 222 -18.52 2.44 26.45
C VAL A 222 -17.76 3.76 26.29
N CYS A 223 -17.99 4.50 25.20
CA CYS A 223 -17.39 5.82 25.03
C CYS A 223 -17.90 6.82 26.09
N GLY A 224 -19.19 7.12 26.09
CA GLY A 224 -19.76 8.23 26.86
C GLY A 224 -19.72 8.04 28.38
N GLU A 225 -19.83 6.79 28.84
CA GLU A 225 -20.01 6.47 30.26
C GLU A 225 -18.76 5.84 30.89
N TYR A 226 -17.90 5.13 30.13
CA TYR A 226 -16.84 4.27 30.71
C TYR A 226 -15.37 4.56 30.34
N GLN A 227 -15.01 4.68 29.06
CA GLN A 227 -13.60 4.73 28.62
C GLN A 227 -13.24 5.96 27.77
N GLY A 228 -14.23 6.56 27.10
CA GLY A 228 -14.02 7.69 26.19
C GLY A 228 -13.69 7.30 24.75
N ASN A 229 -13.50 6.01 24.44
CA ASN A 229 -13.25 5.52 23.09
C ASN A 229 -14.35 4.61 22.54
N ARG A 230 -14.44 4.55 21.22
CA ARG A 230 -15.41 3.78 20.43
C ARG A 230 -14.73 2.62 19.69
N ASN A 231 -15.45 1.53 19.49
CA ASN A 231 -15.09 0.51 18.51
C ASN A 231 -15.46 1.00 17.11
N VAL A 232 -14.45 1.34 16.31
CA VAL A 232 -14.63 1.88 14.97
C VAL A 232 -15.33 0.92 14.00
N PHE A 233 -15.18 -0.39 14.17
CA PHE A 233 -15.82 -1.38 13.29
C PHE A 233 -17.32 -1.58 13.57
N VAL A 234 -17.83 -1.00 14.66
CA VAL A 234 -19.28 -0.89 14.95
C VAL A 234 -19.88 0.35 14.29
N ASP A 235 -19.14 1.46 14.25
CA ASP A 235 -19.61 2.71 13.62
C ASP A 235 -19.39 2.73 12.10
N TYR A 236 -18.31 2.10 11.61
CA TYR A 236 -17.93 1.97 10.19
C TYR A 236 -17.51 0.52 9.87
N PRO A 237 -18.48 -0.41 9.70
CA PRO A 237 -18.21 -1.82 9.39
C PRO A 237 -17.34 -2.03 8.15
N GLU A 238 -17.45 -1.16 7.15
CA GLU A 238 -16.71 -1.22 5.89
C GLU A 238 -15.18 -1.21 6.08
N LEU A 239 -14.68 -0.61 7.17
CA LEU A 239 -13.24 -0.54 7.45
C LEU A 239 -12.62 -1.91 7.74
N VAL A 240 -13.42 -2.94 8.05
CA VAL A 240 -12.91 -4.31 8.15
C VAL A 240 -12.30 -4.74 6.81
N GLY A 241 -12.97 -4.44 5.69
CA GLY A 241 -12.47 -4.75 4.35
C GLY A 241 -11.23 -3.95 3.96
N GLU A 242 -11.11 -2.70 4.41
CA GLU A 242 -9.96 -1.83 4.14
C GLU A 242 -8.71 -2.24 4.94
N VAL A 243 -8.89 -2.64 6.20
CA VAL A 243 -7.79 -2.93 7.15
C VAL A 243 -7.35 -4.39 7.10
N PHE A 244 -8.30 -5.32 7.08
CA PHE A 244 -8.04 -6.77 7.15
C PHE A 244 -8.19 -7.49 5.81
N GLY A 245 -8.69 -6.79 4.79
CA GLY A 245 -9.05 -7.38 3.50
C GLY A 245 -10.46 -8.00 3.49
N GLU A 246 -10.92 -8.37 2.29
CA GLU A 246 -12.24 -8.97 2.10
C GLU A 246 -12.22 -10.48 1.82
N GLU A 247 -11.01 -11.06 1.64
CA GLU A 247 -10.80 -12.46 1.32
C GLU A 247 -11.31 -13.36 2.45
N ILE A 248 -12.05 -14.41 2.08
CA ILE A 248 -12.49 -15.46 3.01
C ILE A 248 -11.95 -16.76 2.42
N LYS A 249 -11.00 -17.37 3.12
CA LYS A 249 -10.44 -18.68 2.78
C LYS A 249 -11.21 -19.78 3.50
N GLU A 250 -11.47 -20.88 2.81
CA GLU A 250 -11.94 -22.08 3.48
C GLU A 250 -10.79 -22.70 4.28
N TYR A 251 -11.11 -23.42 5.37
CA TYR A 251 -10.09 -24.00 6.26
C TYR A 251 -9.07 -24.92 5.56
N SER A 252 -9.47 -25.57 4.46
CA SER A 252 -8.60 -26.41 3.63
C SER A 252 -7.64 -25.65 2.71
N GLU A 253 -7.81 -24.33 2.59
CA GLU A 253 -7.04 -23.43 1.72
C GLU A 253 -6.03 -22.58 2.50
N ILE A 254 -6.08 -22.63 3.84
CA ILE A 254 -5.14 -21.97 4.74
C ILE A 254 -3.84 -22.79 4.80
N ASP A 255 -2.79 -22.29 4.15
CA ASP A 255 -1.44 -22.85 4.22
C ASP A 255 -0.53 -21.98 5.09
N CYS A 256 -0.23 -22.47 6.29
CA CYS A 256 0.67 -21.82 7.24
C CYS A 256 2.14 -22.25 7.08
N SER A 257 2.48 -23.12 6.12
CA SER A 257 3.84 -23.65 5.97
C SER A 257 4.87 -22.60 5.53
N GLY A 258 4.41 -21.44 5.03
CA GLY A 258 5.24 -20.28 4.71
C GLY A 258 5.41 -19.23 5.82
N GLU A 259 4.67 -19.32 6.94
CA GLU A 259 4.76 -18.36 8.07
C GLU A 259 5.54 -18.92 9.28
N GLY A 260 6.27 -20.02 9.10
CA GLY A 260 6.98 -20.71 10.17
C GLY A 260 8.22 -19.97 10.68
N GLY A 261 8.08 -19.22 11.78
CA GLY A 261 9.20 -18.89 12.65
C GLY A 261 9.78 -20.14 13.32
N GLU A 262 11.05 -20.07 13.72
CA GLU A 262 11.81 -21.21 14.27
C GLU A 262 11.28 -21.67 15.64
N GLY A 263 10.29 -22.57 15.62
CA GLY A 263 9.85 -23.34 16.79
C GLY A 263 10.91 -24.36 17.20
N GLY A 264 11.89 -23.92 17.99
CA GLY A 264 12.96 -24.78 18.51
C GLY A 264 12.45 -25.87 19.44
N GLY A 265 12.25 -27.07 18.91
CA GLY A 265 11.92 -28.25 19.71
C GLY A 265 13.06 -28.64 20.66
N GLY A 266 12.95 -28.26 21.93
CA GLY A 266 13.84 -28.67 23.02
C GLY A 266 13.18 -29.73 23.90
N ASP A 267 13.76 -30.93 23.94
CA ASP A 267 13.24 -32.09 24.68
C ASP A 267 13.01 -31.87 26.18
N ASP A 268 12.01 -32.58 26.71
CA ASP A 268 11.74 -32.71 28.14
C ASP A 268 12.95 -33.31 28.92
N GLY A 269 13.57 -32.52 29.79
CA GLY A 269 14.72 -32.94 30.59
C GLY A 269 14.78 -32.29 31.97
N GLY A 270 14.03 -32.81 32.94
CA GLY A 270 13.91 -32.21 34.28
C GLY A 270 15.19 -32.22 35.13
N GLY A 271 15.35 -31.20 35.98
CA GLY A 271 16.44 -31.07 36.94
C GLY A 271 16.09 -30.10 38.08
N ASP A 272 16.28 -30.54 39.32
CA ASP A 272 15.87 -29.86 40.56
C ASP A 272 16.92 -28.88 41.12
N SER A 273 16.45 -27.96 41.97
CA SER A 273 17.18 -27.24 43.04
C SER A 273 18.11 -26.06 42.69
N GLY A 274 18.04 -25.03 43.56
CA GLY A 274 19.12 -24.04 43.76
C GLY A 274 18.65 -22.58 43.78
N GLY A 275 18.49 -21.99 44.98
CA GLY A 275 18.27 -20.54 45.14
C GLY A 275 19.52 -19.80 45.63
N GLU A 276 19.30 -18.53 46.00
CA GLU A 276 20.22 -17.55 46.62
C GLU A 276 21.16 -16.71 45.72
N GLY A 277 20.81 -15.42 45.61
CA GLY A 277 21.70 -14.33 46.05
C GLY A 277 22.61 -13.65 45.01
N GLY A 278 22.46 -12.32 44.85
CA GLY A 278 23.37 -11.50 44.03
C GLY A 278 22.95 -10.03 43.94
N ASP A 279 23.24 -9.25 44.98
CA ASP A 279 23.06 -7.78 45.04
C ASP A 279 24.19 -7.03 44.31
N GLY A 280 23.95 -5.82 43.82
CA GLY A 280 24.98 -4.94 43.23
C GLY A 280 24.51 -4.05 42.07
N GLY A 281 24.25 -2.77 42.35
CA GLY A 281 23.84 -1.78 41.33
C GLY A 281 24.99 -0.94 40.73
N GLY A 282 24.59 -0.01 39.85
CA GLY A 282 25.42 1.04 39.23
C GLY A 282 24.52 1.82 38.25
N GLU A 283 23.96 2.95 38.69
CA GLU A 283 24.49 4.31 38.51
C GLU A 283 24.11 4.96 37.17
N ASP A 284 23.25 5.97 37.32
CA ASP A 284 22.69 6.84 36.29
C ASP A 284 23.74 7.54 35.42
N GLY A 285 23.50 7.61 34.12
CA GLY A 285 24.29 8.40 33.18
C GLY A 285 23.43 8.86 32.00
N GLY A 286 22.88 10.08 32.09
CA GLY A 286 21.96 10.62 31.09
C GLY A 286 22.62 11.13 29.82
N GLY A 287 21.85 11.16 28.73
CA GLY A 287 22.18 11.82 27.47
C GLY A 287 20.89 12.22 26.74
N ASP A 288 20.58 13.52 26.73
CA ASP A 288 19.52 14.08 25.88
C ASP A 288 20.03 14.10 24.42
N ASP A 289 19.67 13.09 23.63
CA ASP A 289 19.84 13.17 22.17
C ASP A 289 18.58 13.71 21.51
N ALA A 290 18.73 14.86 20.85
CA ALA A 290 17.64 15.54 20.19
C ALA A 290 17.20 14.77 18.94
N VAL A 291 16.01 14.16 18.99
CA VAL A 291 15.36 13.55 17.83
C VAL A 291 15.19 14.61 16.75
N THR A 292 16.00 14.50 15.69
CA THR A 292 15.78 15.21 14.42
C THR A 292 14.45 14.74 13.84
N PRO A 293 13.70 15.61 13.13
CA PRO A 293 12.42 15.21 12.55
C PRO A 293 12.66 14.20 11.43
N VAL A 294 12.53 12.91 11.76
CA VAL A 294 12.56 11.81 10.80
C VAL A 294 11.48 12.09 9.75
N HIS A 295 11.90 12.23 8.48
CA HIS A 295 10.96 12.26 7.36
C HIS A 295 10.12 10.98 7.45
N ALA A 296 8.80 11.09 7.51
CA ALA A 296 7.92 9.96 7.80
C ALA A 296 8.20 8.82 6.81
N VAL A 297 8.78 7.73 7.29
CA VAL A 297 9.15 6.60 6.44
C VAL A 297 7.88 5.89 6.00
N GLY A 298 7.75 5.68 4.69
CA GLY A 298 6.67 4.93 4.08
C GLY A 298 7.01 3.46 3.98
N GLY A 299 6.07 2.59 4.34
CA GLY A 299 6.25 1.15 4.14
C GLY A 299 6.00 0.72 2.69
N CYS A 300 6.04 -0.59 2.44
CA CYS A 300 5.77 -1.16 1.12
C CYS A 300 4.39 -0.84 0.53
N ASN A 301 3.35 -0.63 1.37
CA ASN A 301 1.96 -0.39 0.94
C ASN A 301 1.44 -1.41 -0.10
N GLY A 302 1.83 -2.68 0.02
CA GLY A 302 1.33 -3.77 -0.82
C GLY A 302 2.10 -4.07 -2.11
N ILE A 303 3.19 -3.34 -2.41
CA ILE A 303 4.11 -3.71 -3.49
C ILE A 303 4.92 -4.97 -3.14
N ARG A 304 5.30 -5.73 -4.16
CA ARG A 304 5.96 -7.05 -4.07
C ARG A 304 7.03 -7.21 -5.14
N ALA A 305 7.78 -8.31 -5.08
CA ALA A 305 8.71 -8.72 -6.14
C ALA A 305 8.04 -8.64 -7.53
N GLY A 306 8.70 -7.95 -8.47
CA GLY A 306 8.23 -7.76 -9.84
C GLY A 306 7.16 -6.67 -10.04
N ASP A 307 6.75 -5.93 -9.00
CA ASP A 307 5.94 -4.71 -9.16
C ASP A 307 6.77 -3.51 -9.64
N ILE A 308 8.09 -3.55 -9.43
CA ILE A 308 9.04 -2.56 -9.93
C ILE A 308 10.25 -3.30 -10.51
N MET A 309 10.64 -2.97 -11.74
CA MET A 309 11.75 -3.63 -12.44
C MET A 309 12.83 -2.61 -12.83
N PHE A 310 14.11 -2.97 -12.72
CA PHE A 310 15.21 -2.21 -13.30
C PHE A 310 15.16 -2.25 -14.83
N VAL A 311 15.44 -1.12 -15.48
CA VAL A 311 15.45 -0.98 -16.96
C VAL A 311 16.65 -0.22 -17.52
N ALA A 312 17.43 0.49 -16.70
CA ALA A 312 18.76 0.99 -17.07
C ALA A 312 19.60 1.37 -15.84
N PHE A 313 20.93 1.43 -16.02
CA PHE A 313 21.86 2.08 -15.09
C PHE A 313 23.16 2.53 -15.78
N ASP A 314 23.89 3.47 -15.17
CA ASP A 314 25.21 3.96 -15.62
C ASP A 314 26.15 4.12 -14.41
N SER A 315 27.06 3.17 -14.19
CA SER A 315 28.10 3.24 -13.15
C SER A 315 29.41 3.88 -13.63
N ALA A 316 29.50 4.21 -14.93
CA ALA A 316 30.72 4.77 -15.51
C ALA A 316 30.84 6.31 -15.37
N SER A 317 29.74 7.01 -15.03
CA SER A 317 29.69 8.47 -15.21
C SER A 317 28.80 9.28 -14.28
N THR A 318 27.62 8.78 -13.91
CA THR A 318 26.59 9.55 -13.19
C THR A 318 25.91 8.79 -12.07
N ASP A 319 26.29 7.52 -11.88
CA ASP A 319 25.83 6.61 -10.82
C ASP A 319 24.31 6.60 -10.68
N SER A 320 23.66 6.53 -11.84
CA SER A 320 22.22 6.76 -12.03
C SER A 320 21.53 5.49 -12.48
N LEU A 321 20.28 5.28 -12.06
CA LEU A 321 19.47 4.09 -12.37
C LEU A 321 18.06 4.47 -12.81
N GLN A 322 17.41 3.56 -13.53
CA GLN A 322 16.04 3.71 -14.00
C GLN A 322 15.24 2.43 -13.74
N LEU A 323 14.03 2.64 -13.21
CA LEU A 323 13.05 1.65 -12.79
C LEU A 323 11.75 1.87 -13.57
N VAL A 324 10.96 0.82 -13.78
CA VAL A 324 9.60 0.91 -14.30
C VAL A 324 8.60 0.32 -13.31
N ALA A 325 7.48 1.02 -13.10
CA ALA A 325 6.35 0.53 -12.33
C ALA A 325 5.50 -0.44 -13.17
N MET A 326 5.33 -1.69 -12.74
CA MET A 326 4.44 -2.67 -13.39
C MET A 326 3.00 -2.61 -12.87
N VAL A 327 2.79 -1.99 -11.71
CA VAL A 327 1.48 -1.70 -11.11
C VAL A 327 1.40 -0.22 -10.74
N ASP A 328 0.24 0.26 -10.32
CA ASP A 328 0.12 1.58 -9.72
C ASP A 328 0.78 1.52 -8.32
N ILE A 329 1.89 2.24 -8.14
CA ILE A 329 2.60 2.33 -6.85
C ILE A 329 1.85 3.35 -5.98
N PRO A 330 1.39 2.98 -4.77
CA PRO A 330 0.66 3.88 -3.87
C PRO A 330 1.47 5.10 -3.44
N GLN A 331 0.76 6.19 -3.13
CA GLN A 331 1.35 7.35 -2.45
C GLN A 331 2.00 6.96 -1.11
N PHE A 332 3.01 7.71 -0.70
CA PHE A 332 3.73 7.51 0.57
C PHE A 332 4.36 6.13 0.76
N THR A 333 4.54 5.33 -0.29
CA THR A 333 5.50 4.22 -0.29
C THR A 333 6.92 4.79 -0.25
N THR A 334 7.83 4.22 0.54
CA THR A 334 9.27 4.50 0.38
C THR A 334 9.94 3.33 -0.33
N ILE A 335 10.59 3.63 -1.47
CA ILE A 335 11.41 2.69 -2.24
C ILE A 335 12.86 3.00 -1.92
N TYR A 336 13.60 1.99 -1.46
CA TYR A 336 15.03 2.06 -1.18
C TYR A 336 15.81 1.37 -2.31
N VAL A 337 16.98 1.90 -2.62
CA VAL A 337 17.95 1.25 -3.51
C VAL A 337 19.34 1.33 -2.89
N THR A 338 20.06 0.22 -2.90
CA THR A 338 21.47 0.11 -2.49
C THR A 338 22.26 -0.73 -3.50
N ASP A 339 23.56 -0.51 -3.55
CA ASP A 339 24.58 -1.38 -4.13
C ASP A 339 25.21 -2.35 -3.10
N ASP A 340 24.93 -2.20 -1.79
CA ASP A 340 25.38 -3.14 -0.75
C ASP A 340 25.06 -4.60 -1.10
N ALA A 341 26.08 -5.46 -1.01
CA ALA A 341 25.93 -6.89 -1.18
C ALA A 341 24.98 -7.50 -0.14
N TRP A 342 24.05 -8.33 -0.60
CA TRP A 342 23.21 -9.18 0.24
C TRP A 342 23.94 -10.51 0.53
N THR A 343 24.12 -10.86 1.80
CA THR A 343 24.77 -12.12 2.22
C THR A 343 23.85 -13.34 2.18
N GLY A 344 22.57 -13.14 1.84
CA GLY A 344 21.51 -14.12 2.02
C GLY A 344 20.72 -13.95 3.32
N VAL A 345 21.23 -13.19 4.30
CA VAL A 345 20.56 -12.91 5.59
C VAL A 345 20.61 -11.46 6.03
N ALA A 346 21.60 -10.68 5.57
CA ALA A 346 21.76 -9.26 5.89
C ALA A 346 22.47 -8.51 4.75
N PHE A 347 22.40 -7.18 4.74
CA PHE A 347 23.27 -6.34 3.90
C PHE A 347 24.66 -6.21 4.53
N TYR A 348 25.70 -6.22 3.69
CA TYR A 348 27.08 -6.00 4.09
C TYR A 348 27.40 -4.49 4.21
N MET A 349 26.64 -3.80 5.07
CA MET A 349 26.54 -2.33 5.23
C MET A 349 27.89 -1.58 5.17
N ASN A 350 28.31 -1.22 3.95
CA ASN A 350 29.56 -0.49 3.68
C ASN A 350 29.43 0.50 2.51
N GLU A 351 28.34 0.43 1.75
CA GLU A 351 28.07 1.31 0.60
C GLU A 351 27.01 2.36 0.94
N GLY A 352 26.13 2.74 0.02
CA GLY A 352 25.20 3.85 0.22
C GLY A 352 23.76 3.51 -0.13
N ILE A 353 22.82 4.10 0.62
CA ILE A 353 21.39 3.86 0.44
C ILE A 353 20.71 5.15 0.00
N VAL A 354 20.00 5.09 -1.13
CA VAL A 354 19.10 6.17 -1.59
C VAL A 354 17.64 5.74 -1.50
N ALA A 355 16.78 6.64 -1.08
CA ALA A 355 15.34 6.39 -0.95
C ALA A 355 14.49 7.41 -1.72
N LEU A 356 13.40 6.93 -2.31
CA LEU A 356 12.35 7.73 -2.91
C LEU A 356 11.06 7.53 -2.12
N GLN A 357 10.59 8.59 -1.46
CA GLN A 357 9.20 8.64 -1.02
C GLN A 357 8.29 8.97 -2.21
N VAL A 358 7.36 8.07 -2.49
CA VAL A 358 6.40 8.19 -3.58
C VAL A 358 5.43 9.36 -3.30
N PRO A 359 5.24 10.30 -4.24
CA PRO A 359 4.40 11.49 -4.03
C PRO A 359 2.91 11.15 -3.85
N GLU A 360 2.14 12.14 -3.37
CA GLU A 360 0.69 12.07 -3.08
C GLU A 360 -0.19 11.53 -4.23
N ASN A 361 0.26 11.60 -5.48
CA ASN A 361 -0.48 11.08 -6.64
C ASN A 361 -0.11 9.63 -7.02
N GLY A 362 0.76 8.97 -6.24
CA GLY A 362 1.36 7.69 -6.58
C GLY A 362 2.30 7.74 -7.79
N ILE A 363 2.71 6.57 -8.28
CA ILE A 363 3.36 6.40 -9.59
C ILE A 363 2.51 5.44 -10.40
N LYS A 364 1.95 5.91 -11.52
CA LYS A 364 1.08 5.09 -12.39
C LYS A 364 1.84 4.00 -13.13
N LYS A 365 1.19 2.83 -13.31
CA LYS A 365 1.75 1.69 -14.04
C LYS A 365 2.25 2.09 -15.42
N GLY A 366 3.36 1.50 -15.83
CA GLY A 366 4.11 1.84 -17.03
C GLY A 366 5.04 3.04 -16.92
N THR A 367 5.02 3.79 -15.82
CA THR A 367 5.92 4.94 -15.63
C THR A 367 7.36 4.50 -15.40
N VAL A 368 8.29 5.05 -16.20
CA VAL A 368 9.73 5.00 -15.93
C VAL A 368 10.13 6.15 -15.01
N PHE A 369 10.93 5.87 -13.99
CA PHE A 369 11.45 6.81 -12.98
C PHE A 369 12.84 6.38 -12.51
N GLY A 370 13.59 7.19 -11.78
CA GLY A 370 14.97 6.80 -11.42
C GLY A 370 15.75 7.79 -10.57
N PHE A 371 16.89 7.34 -10.03
CA PHE A 371 17.88 8.17 -9.31
C PHE A 371 18.85 8.81 -10.30
N GLY A 372 19.20 10.08 -10.09
CA GLY A 372 20.09 10.85 -10.96
C GLY A 372 19.51 11.24 -12.34
N THR A 373 18.51 10.50 -12.84
CA THR A 373 17.96 10.64 -14.19
C THR A 373 16.47 10.26 -14.27
N GLY A 374 15.77 10.73 -15.32
CA GLY A 374 14.35 10.47 -15.54
C GLY A 374 13.39 11.19 -14.57
N LYS A 375 12.16 10.66 -14.47
CA LYS A 375 11.15 11.18 -13.54
C LYS A 375 11.58 10.94 -12.08
N PHE A 376 11.22 11.88 -11.21
CA PHE A 376 11.52 11.87 -9.77
C PHE A 376 13.02 11.87 -9.39
N LYS A 377 13.95 12.06 -10.33
CA LYS A 377 15.39 12.14 -10.06
C LYS A 377 15.79 13.13 -8.95
N ASP A 378 15.09 14.26 -8.84
CA ASP A 378 15.34 15.31 -7.86
C ASP A 378 14.53 15.09 -6.54
N LYS A 379 14.01 13.87 -6.33
CA LYS A 379 13.19 13.44 -5.17
C LYS A 379 13.77 12.26 -4.41
N TRP A 380 14.92 11.74 -4.83
CA TRP A 380 15.65 10.75 -4.07
C TRP A 380 16.52 11.44 -3.01
N GLU A 381 16.52 10.89 -1.80
CA GLU A 381 17.29 11.37 -0.66
C GLU A 381 18.33 10.30 -0.29
N SER A 382 19.57 10.70 0.00
CA SER A 382 20.59 9.79 0.53
C SER A 382 20.27 9.56 2.01
N ILE A 383 20.02 8.31 2.39
CA ILE A 383 19.66 7.93 3.76
C ILE A 383 20.92 7.53 4.53
N GLU A 384 21.79 6.75 3.90
CA GLU A 384 23.05 6.29 4.47
C GLU A 384 24.17 6.33 3.42
N GLY A 385 25.41 6.52 3.88
CA GLY A 385 26.59 6.54 3.03
C GLY A 385 26.51 7.55 1.87
N SER A 386 27.03 7.15 0.71
CA SER A 386 26.91 7.86 -0.55
C SER A 386 26.78 6.82 -1.66
N PHE A 387 25.56 6.57 -2.14
CA PHE A 387 25.28 5.60 -3.20
C PHE A 387 26.11 5.91 -4.45
N ALA A 388 26.92 4.95 -4.91
CA ALA A 388 27.98 5.20 -5.88
C ALA A 388 28.40 3.91 -6.61
N LEU A 389 27.53 3.47 -7.53
CA LEU A 389 27.63 2.22 -8.28
C LEU A 389 29.08 1.84 -8.66
N THR A 390 29.54 0.70 -8.16
CA THR A 390 30.89 0.23 -8.44
C THR A 390 31.13 0.00 -9.93
N THR A 391 32.26 0.50 -10.44
CA THR A 391 32.69 0.22 -11.82
C THR A 391 33.24 -1.21 -12.02
N GLN A 392 33.23 -2.07 -11.00
CA GLN A 392 33.79 -3.43 -11.04
C GLN A 392 32.76 -4.55 -11.24
N GLY A 393 31.46 -4.26 -11.04
CA GLY A 393 30.34 -5.18 -11.22
C GLY A 393 29.87 -5.81 -9.91
N GLU A 394 28.61 -5.59 -9.56
CA GLU A 394 27.98 -6.01 -8.28
C GLU A 394 26.47 -6.27 -8.52
N ALA A 395 25.69 -6.34 -7.44
CA ALA A 395 24.23 -6.25 -7.49
C ALA A 395 23.77 -4.79 -7.28
N ILE A 396 22.55 -4.49 -7.74
CA ILE A 396 21.77 -3.32 -7.34
C ILE A 396 20.43 -3.88 -6.88
N LEU A 397 20.02 -3.57 -5.66
CA LEU A 397 18.84 -4.13 -5.02
C LEU A 397 17.85 -3.03 -4.68
N ALA A 398 16.60 -3.18 -5.13
CA ALA A 398 15.49 -2.32 -4.78
C ALA A 398 14.59 -3.04 -3.77
N TYR A 399 14.34 -2.40 -2.63
CA TYR A 399 13.54 -2.94 -1.54
C TYR A 399 12.62 -1.88 -0.93
N CYS A 400 11.67 -2.33 -0.12
CA CYS A 400 10.95 -1.50 0.82
C CYS A 400 11.00 -2.17 2.19
N HIS A 401 10.82 -1.39 3.24
CA HIS A 401 10.59 -1.96 4.56
C HIS A 401 9.10 -2.33 4.69
N PRO A 402 8.76 -3.55 5.12
CA PRO A 402 7.37 -3.91 5.34
C PRO A 402 6.83 -3.04 6.48
N THR A 403 5.62 -2.51 6.30
CA THR A 403 4.85 -2.05 7.46
C THR A 403 4.58 -3.27 8.33
N ASN A 404 4.98 -3.22 9.59
CA ASN A 404 4.50 -4.19 10.55
C ASN A 404 2.97 -4.09 10.57
N ARG A 405 2.25 -5.16 10.25
CA ARG A 405 0.77 -5.14 10.11
C ARG A 405 0.03 -4.91 11.44
N GLN A 406 0.81 -4.71 12.49
CA GLN A 406 0.57 -5.04 13.87
C GLN A 406 0.79 -3.74 14.67
N THR A 407 2.00 -3.15 14.64
CA THR A 407 2.23 -1.76 15.10
C THR A 407 1.87 -0.66 14.09
N GLY A 408 1.66 -1.00 12.82
CA GLY A 408 1.51 -0.04 11.73
C GLY A 408 2.76 0.82 11.44
N GLU A 409 3.84 0.61 12.17
CA GLU A 409 5.15 1.22 11.94
C GLU A 409 5.89 0.50 10.79
N VAL A 410 6.89 1.15 10.24
CA VAL A 410 7.75 0.55 9.21
C VAL A 410 8.88 -0.22 9.88
N ASP A 411 8.93 -1.54 9.69
CA ASP A 411 9.96 -2.39 10.27
C ASP A 411 11.28 -2.23 9.50
N LEU A 412 12.10 -1.28 9.95
CA LEU A 412 13.40 -0.95 9.37
C LEU A 412 14.42 -2.09 9.44
N HIS A 413 14.15 -3.17 10.19
CA HIS A 413 15.04 -4.34 10.29
C HIS A 413 14.68 -5.44 9.28
N LYS A 414 13.55 -5.32 8.58
CA LYS A 414 13.12 -6.28 7.54
C LYS A 414 13.17 -5.65 6.16
N TYR A 415 13.53 -6.47 5.17
CA TYR A 415 13.64 -6.07 3.78
C TYR A 415 12.66 -6.87 2.94
N ALA A 416 11.69 -6.19 2.33
CA ALA A 416 10.85 -6.78 1.29
C ALA A 416 11.45 -6.40 -0.07
N PHE A 417 12.13 -7.34 -0.71
CA PHE A 417 12.79 -7.12 -1.98
C PHE A 417 11.76 -7.00 -3.12
N ILE A 418 11.92 -5.97 -3.96
CA ILE A 418 10.99 -5.61 -5.04
C ILE A 418 11.58 -5.97 -6.41
N GLY A 419 12.88 -5.76 -6.59
CA GLY A 419 13.60 -6.06 -7.82
C GLY A 419 15.10 -5.99 -7.63
N GLY A 420 15.85 -6.61 -8.54
CA GLY A 420 17.30 -6.65 -8.47
C GLY A 420 17.95 -6.83 -9.84
N VAL A 421 19.18 -6.37 -9.97
CA VAL A 421 20.04 -6.66 -11.11
C VAL A 421 21.45 -6.97 -10.63
N THR A 422 22.03 -8.08 -11.05
CA THR A 422 23.47 -8.31 -10.93
C THR A 422 24.14 -8.12 -12.28
N TYR A 423 25.29 -7.46 -12.26
CA TYR A 423 26.20 -7.29 -13.39
C TYR A 423 27.64 -7.62 -12.97
N SER A 424 27.79 -8.44 -11.91
CA SER A 424 29.07 -9.04 -11.53
C SER A 424 29.57 -10.00 -12.63
N LYS A 425 30.83 -10.40 -12.55
CA LYS A 425 31.41 -11.39 -13.48
C LYS A 425 30.94 -12.82 -13.19
N ASN A 426 30.50 -13.08 -11.97
CA ASN A 426 30.18 -14.41 -11.46
C ASN A 426 28.65 -14.64 -11.35
N GLY A 427 27.85 -13.59 -11.54
CA GLY A 427 26.39 -13.61 -11.36
C GLY A 427 26.00 -13.37 -9.89
N TRP A 428 24.90 -13.98 -9.48
CA TRP A 428 24.52 -14.06 -8.07
C TRP A 428 25.34 -15.16 -7.38
N ALA A 429 25.83 -14.89 -6.17
CA ALA A 429 26.50 -15.89 -5.35
C ALA A 429 25.51 -16.98 -4.91
N MET A 430 25.91 -18.25 -5.02
CA MET A 430 25.08 -19.40 -4.69
C MET A 430 25.42 -19.93 -3.31
N ARG A 431 24.45 -19.91 -2.38
CA ARG A 431 24.59 -20.52 -1.06
C ARG A 431 24.21 -22.00 -1.11
N GLU A 432 25.13 -22.86 -1.53
CA GLU A 432 24.91 -24.31 -1.46
C GLU A 432 24.80 -24.76 0.01
N GLN A 433 23.89 -25.70 0.30
CA GLN A 433 23.76 -26.30 1.64
C GLN A 433 25.07 -27.03 2.04
N GLY A 434 25.92 -26.35 2.81
CA GLY A 434 27.17 -26.90 3.33
C GLY A 434 28.46 -26.44 2.62
N ASN A 435 28.39 -25.45 1.72
CA ASN A 435 29.57 -24.68 1.32
C ASN A 435 29.41 -23.25 1.87
N ASP A 436 30.12 -22.97 2.96
CA ASP A 436 30.27 -21.61 3.47
C ASP A 436 31.10 -20.81 2.45
N VAL A 437 30.43 -20.01 1.62
CA VAL A 437 31.02 -18.75 1.16
C VAL A 437 31.22 -17.96 2.45
N GLU A 438 32.46 -17.79 2.90
CA GLU A 438 32.71 -17.12 4.17
C GLU A 438 32.14 -15.69 4.09
N GLU A 439 31.63 -15.19 5.21
CA GLU A 439 30.96 -13.89 5.31
C GLU A 439 31.83 -12.71 4.80
N PHE A 440 33.14 -12.95 4.66
CA PHE A 440 34.16 -12.05 4.12
C PHE A 440 34.31 -12.03 2.58
N ASP A 441 33.72 -12.96 1.83
CA ASP A 441 33.78 -12.94 0.35
C ASP A 441 32.67 -12.04 -0.26
N PHE A 442 31.58 -11.81 0.47
CA PHE A 442 30.53 -10.84 0.13
C PHE A 442 31.03 -9.39 0.30
N GLY A 443 30.56 -8.48 -0.55
CA GLY A 443 30.91 -7.04 -0.46
C GLY A 443 32.21 -6.63 -1.16
N THR A 444 32.69 -7.42 -2.12
CA THR A 444 33.77 -7.01 -3.04
C THR A 444 33.41 -7.15 -4.52
N GLY A 445 32.12 -7.24 -4.85
CA GLY A 445 31.59 -7.59 -6.18
C GLY A 445 30.75 -8.87 -6.23
N GLU A 446 30.38 -9.45 -5.08
CA GLU A 446 29.53 -10.64 -4.98
C GLU A 446 28.39 -10.43 -3.98
N SER A 447 27.17 -10.77 -4.41
CA SER A 447 25.92 -10.70 -3.64
C SER A 447 25.12 -11.97 -3.92
N ALA A 448 24.49 -12.54 -2.89
CA ALA A 448 23.45 -13.55 -3.06
C ALA A 448 22.21 -12.92 -3.70
N CYS A 449 21.42 -13.74 -4.39
CA CYS A 449 20.07 -13.36 -4.82
C CYS A 449 19.12 -13.46 -3.61
N PRO A 450 18.35 -12.42 -3.26
CA PRO A 450 17.25 -12.56 -2.32
C PRO A 450 16.22 -13.59 -2.82
N ALA A 451 15.75 -14.46 -1.92
CA ALA A 451 14.92 -15.60 -2.30
C ALA A 451 13.58 -15.19 -2.94
N GLU A 452 13.05 -14.02 -2.59
CA GLU A 452 11.82 -13.46 -3.15
C GLU A 452 11.97 -12.96 -4.59
N LEU A 453 13.21 -12.71 -5.04
CA LEU A 453 13.50 -12.21 -6.39
C LEU A 453 13.90 -13.31 -7.37
N ASP A 454 14.33 -14.48 -6.89
CA ASP A 454 14.80 -15.57 -7.76
C ASP A 454 13.70 -16.07 -8.70
N GLY A 455 14.00 -16.14 -9.99
CA GLY A 455 13.02 -16.42 -11.06
C GLY A 455 11.91 -15.38 -11.26
N VAL A 456 11.82 -14.33 -10.43
CA VAL A 456 10.74 -13.33 -10.46
C VAL A 456 11.23 -11.97 -10.95
N ALA A 457 12.24 -11.39 -10.29
CA ALA A 457 12.64 -9.99 -10.50
C ALA A 457 14.14 -9.69 -10.28
N ALA A 458 15.00 -10.72 -10.20
CA ALA A 458 16.45 -10.61 -10.17
C ALA A 458 17.11 -10.92 -11.53
N VAL A 459 17.37 -9.89 -12.35
CA VAL A 459 18.02 -10.11 -13.67
C VAL A 459 19.53 -10.29 -13.53
N THR A 460 20.09 -11.25 -14.28
CA THR A 460 21.53 -11.52 -14.33
C THR A 460 22.10 -11.05 -15.67
N LEU A 461 22.96 -10.04 -15.63
CA LEU A 461 23.60 -9.46 -16.81
C LEU A 461 25.11 -9.77 -16.82
N PRO A 462 25.75 -9.90 -18.00
CA PRO A 462 27.20 -9.94 -18.09
C PRO A 462 27.85 -8.67 -17.53
N TYR A 463 29.12 -8.73 -17.12
CA TYR A 463 29.81 -7.53 -16.64
C TYR A 463 30.03 -6.46 -17.75
N MET A 464 29.30 -5.36 -17.64
CA MET A 464 29.48 -4.06 -18.31
C MET A 464 29.09 -2.96 -17.33
N LYS A 465 29.67 -1.75 -17.45
CA LYS A 465 29.41 -0.64 -16.51
C LYS A 465 28.02 -0.01 -16.63
N ASN A 466 27.50 0.04 -17.84
CA ASN A 466 26.25 0.74 -18.15
C ASN A 466 25.32 -0.21 -18.92
N TYR A 467 24.02 -0.13 -18.66
CA TYR A 467 23.02 -1.03 -19.23
C TYR A 467 21.70 -0.33 -19.53
N ARG A 468 20.98 -0.81 -20.56
CA ARG A 468 19.60 -0.43 -20.87
C ARG A 468 18.85 -1.61 -21.45
N TYR A 469 17.61 -1.73 -21.04
CA TYR A 469 16.61 -2.62 -21.61
C TYR A 469 16.17 -2.13 -23.01
N THR A 470 16.10 -3.07 -23.95
CA THR A 470 15.80 -2.86 -25.38
C THR A 470 14.70 -3.78 -25.92
N GLY A 471 14.11 -4.63 -25.06
CA GLY A 471 13.01 -5.53 -25.40
C GLY A 471 11.65 -4.83 -25.56
N THR A 472 10.55 -5.61 -25.52
CA THR A 472 9.20 -5.04 -25.66
C THR A 472 8.84 -4.13 -24.50
N MET A 473 8.14 -3.03 -24.81
CA MET A 473 7.60 -2.09 -23.83
C MET A 473 6.07 -2.14 -23.75
N GLU A 474 5.44 -3.07 -24.47
CA GLU A 474 3.99 -3.32 -24.46
C GLU A 474 3.73 -4.81 -24.25
N GLY A 475 2.82 -5.14 -23.33
CA GLY A 475 2.49 -6.51 -22.94
C GLY A 475 1.70 -6.54 -21.63
N THR A 476 1.38 -7.73 -21.13
CA THR A 476 0.91 -7.89 -19.74
C THR A 476 2.05 -7.72 -18.75
N LYS A 477 1.76 -7.56 -17.45
CA LYS A 477 2.79 -7.56 -16.39
C LYS A 477 3.69 -8.79 -16.50
N THR A 478 3.11 -9.98 -16.59
CA THR A 478 3.86 -11.24 -16.69
C THR A 478 4.73 -11.28 -17.95
N GLU A 479 4.24 -10.84 -19.10
CA GLU A 479 5.04 -10.77 -20.34
C GLU A 479 6.22 -9.79 -20.24
N LEU A 480 5.99 -8.61 -19.66
CA LEU A 480 6.99 -7.55 -19.54
C LEU A 480 8.07 -7.88 -18.50
N VAL A 481 7.69 -8.42 -17.34
CA VAL A 481 8.64 -8.94 -16.34
C VAL A 481 9.50 -10.04 -16.95
N SER A 482 8.88 -11.02 -17.62
CA SER A 482 9.60 -12.11 -18.31
C SER A 482 10.58 -11.58 -19.38
N SER A 483 10.17 -10.55 -20.13
CA SER A 483 11.01 -9.92 -21.16
C SER A 483 12.19 -9.15 -20.55
N ILE A 484 12.01 -8.48 -19.42
CA ILE A 484 13.09 -7.79 -18.69
C ILE A 484 14.07 -8.79 -18.04
N MET A 485 13.59 -9.92 -17.57
CA MET A 485 14.44 -10.98 -16.99
C MET A 485 15.33 -11.70 -18.02
N ASP A 486 15.02 -11.60 -19.32
CA ASP A 486 15.89 -12.11 -20.39
C ASP A 486 17.04 -11.14 -20.72
N ALA A 487 18.26 -11.52 -20.36
CA ALA A 487 19.49 -10.77 -20.63
C ALA A 487 19.73 -10.48 -22.12
N GLN A 488 19.10 -11.19 -23.07
CA GLN A 488 19.18 -10.87 -24.50
C GLN A 488 18.46 -9.56 -24.86
N ASN A 489 17.51 -9.12 -24.03
CA ASN A 489 16.80 -7.85 -24.20
C ASN A 489 17.56 -6.67 -23.57
N TRP A 490 18.84 -6.81 -23.24
CA TRP A 490 19.66 -5.76 -22.65
C TRP A 490 20.88 -5.44 -23.51
N GLU A 491 21.19 -4.15 -23.66
CA GLU A 491 22.42 -3.67 -24.27
C GLU A 491 23.33 -3.07 -23.19
N GLY A 492 24.58 -3.55 -23.14
CA GLY A 492 25.58 -3.14 -22.16
C GLY A 492 26.78 -2.42 -22.80
N SER A 493 27.34 -1.44 -22.10
CA SER A 493 28.50 -0.65 -22.55
C SER A 493 29.47 -0.30 -21.44
N ASN A 494 30.74 -0.12 -21.81
CA ASN A 494 31.83 0.33 -20.93
C ASN A 494 32.27 1.78 -21.22
N THR A 495 31.56 2.51 -22.08
CA THR A 495 31.88 3.90 -22.44
C THR A 495 31.13 4.91 -21.58
N LYS A 496 31.81 5.97 -21.13
CA LYS A 496 31.27 7.03 -20.27
C LYS A 496 30.04 7.73 -20.89
N GLY A 497 28.91 7.77 -20.16
CA GLY A 497 27.69 8.46 -20.56
C GLY A 497 26.88 7.68 -21.60
N TYR A 498 26.23 6.60 -21.15
CA TYR A 498 25.41 5.75 -22.02
C TYR A 498 24.03 6.37 -22.31
N ASP A 499 23.33 5.90 -23.35
CA ASP A 499 22.05 6.50 -23.78
C ASP A 499 20.91 6.13 -22.83
N GLN A 500 20.62 7.07 -21.93
CA GLN A 500 19.56 6.99 -20.93
C GLN A 500 18.15 7.27 -21.48
N SER A 501 17.95 7.31 -22.81
CA SER A 501 16.69 7.68 -23.48
C SER A 501 15.43 6.93 -23.02
N ILE A 502 15.55 5.76 -22.36
CA ILE A 502 14.40 5.05 -21.77
C ILE A 502 13.76 5.78 -20.58
N ALA A 503 14.46 6.73 -19.92
CA ALA A 503 13.87 7.63 -18.92
C ALA A 503 12.69 8.47 -19.43
N ASP A 504 12.69 8.83 -20.72
CA ASP A 504 11.64 9.62 -21.36
C ASP A 504 10.51 8.74 -21.96
N MET A 505 10.65 7.42 -21.86
CA MET A 505 9.70 6.45 -22.40
C MET A 505 8.65 6.04 -21.35
N THR A 506 7.67 5.24 -21.76
CA THR A 506 6.59 4.74 -20.91
C THR A 506 6.19 3.37 -21.43
N PHE A 507 6.03 2.40 -20.54
CA PHE A 507 5.58 1.05 -20.87
C PHE A 507 4.05 1.02 -20.93
N LEU A 508 3.50 0.20 -21.81
CA LEU A 508 2.06 -0.09 -21.90
C LEU A 508 1.79 -1.42 -21.20
N VAL A 509 1.67 -1.35 -19.87
CA VAL A 509 1.45 -2.51 -18.99
C VAL A 509 -0.05 -2.83 -18.93
N ARG A 510 -0.41 -4.05 -19.33
CA ARG A 510 -1.77 -4.58 -19.26
C ARG A 510 -1.91 -5.56 -18.09
N ASP A 511 -3.13 -5.69 -17.57
CA ASP A 511 -3.42 -6.61 -16.47
C ASP A 511 -3.50 -8.05 -17.00
N ASP A 512 -2.89 -9.00 -16.29
CA ASP A 512 -2.69 -10.38 -16.78
C ASP A 512 -4.00 -11.14 -17.07
N ASN A 513 -5.13 -10.70 -16.51
CA ASN A 513 -6.46 -11.30 -16.74
C ASN A 513 -7.21 -10.74 -17.96
N GLY A 514 -6.64 -9.79 -18.72
CA GLY A 514 -7.24 -9.26 -19.96
C GLY A 514 -8.55 -8.46 -19.79
N GLY A 515 -8.99 -8.22 -18.55
CA GLY A 515 -10.16 -7.41 -18.22
C GLY A 515 -9.77 -5.96 -17.92
N VAL A 516 -10.44 -5.01 -18.58
CA VAL A 516 -10.33 -3.59 -18.23
C VAL A 516 -11.35 -3.31 -17.12
N ASN A 517 -10.90 -3.15 -15.88
CA ASN A 517 -11.72 -2.57 -14.82
C ASN A 517 -11.44 -1.06 -14.73
N GLY A 518 -12.53 -0.29 -14.79
CA GLY A 518 -12.48 1.13 -15.17
C GLY A 518 -12.01 2.07 -14.07
N GLY A 519 -11.13 2.98 -14.47
CA GLY A 519 -10.68 4.17 -13.76
C GLY A 519 -9.73 4.92 -14.70
N ASP A 520 -10.12 6.10 -15.17
CA ASP A 520 -9.38 6.97 -16.10
C ASP A 520 -9.22 6.52 -17.57
N GLU A 521 -10.33 6.50 -18.35
CA GLU A 521 -10.23 6.80 -19.80
C GLU A 521 -9.92 8.29 -20.07
N ASP A 522 -9.97 9.17 -19.05
CA ASP A 522 -9.86 10.63 -19.18
C ASP A 522 -8.42 11.21 -19.00
N GLN A 523 -7.39 10.39 -18.79
CA GLN A 523 -5.99 10.86 -18.60
C GLN A 523 -5.07 10.67 -19.83
N ILE A 524 -5.52 10.03 -20.92
CA ILE A 524 -4.67 9.69 -22.08
C ILE A 524 -4.37 10.89 -23.01
N PHE A 525 -4.99 12.06 -22.83
CA PHE A 525 -4.77 13.26 -23.65
C PHE A 525 -4.18 14.47 -22.89
N GLY A 526 -3.13 14.22 -22.11
CA GLY A 526 -2.35 15.22 -21.38
C GLY A 526 -1.16 15.86 -22.12
N LYS A 527 -1.10 15.86 -23.47
CA LYS A 527 -0.05 16.59 -24.23
C LYS A 527 -0.53 17.08 -25.62
N ASP A 528 -0.52 18.40 -25.80
CA ASP A 528 -0.50 19.17 -27.06
C ASP A 528 -1.56 18.88 -28.16
N ILE A 529 -2.81 19.27 -27.86
CA ILE A 529 -3.92 19.43 -28.83
C ILE A 529 -3.59 20.39 -29.99
N THR A 530 -2.53 21.20 -29.91
CA THR A 530 -2.10 22.12 -30.98
C THR A 530 -1.44 21.45 -32.19
N THR A 531 -0.94 20.21 -32.08
CA THR A 531 -0.20 19.56 -33.18
C THR A 531 -1.07 18.59 -33.99
N ALA A 532 -1.96 17.84 -33.35
CA ALA A 532 -2.80 16.84 -34.03
C ALA A 532 -3.84 17.46 -35.00
N MET A 533 -4.37 18.65 -34.70
CA MET A 533 -5.30 19.37 -35.59
C MET A 533 -4.67 19.76 -36.94
N MET A 534 -3.35 19.90 -37.05
CA MET A 534 -2.67 20.21 -38.32
C MET A 534 -2.68 19.01 -39.28
N ILE A 535 -2.65 17.77 -38.76
CA ILE A 535 -2.51 16.56 -39.58
C ILE A 535 -3.88 16.05 -40.05
N GLY A 536 -4.89 16.07 -39.17
CA GLY A 536 -6.26 15.64 -39.51
C GLY A 536 -6.88 16.45 -40.65
N VAL A 537 -6.67 17.77 -40.67
CA VAL A 537 -7.14 18.64 -41.76
C VAL A 537 -6.40 18.33 -43.07
N GLY A 538 -5.10 18.02 -43.02
CA GLY A 538 -4.29 17.69 -44.20
C GLY A 538 -4.75 16.40 -44.90
N VAL A 539 -5.00 15.32 -44.13
CA VAL A 539 -5.45 14.03 -44.69
C VAL A 539 -6.87 14.13 -45.25
N ALA A 540 -7.78 14.82 -44.55
CA ALA A 540 -9.14 15.07 -45.04
C ALA A 540 -9.14 15.89 -46.36
N LEU A 541 -8.28 16.92 -46.46
CA LEU A 541 -8.14 17.69 -47.70
C LEU A 541 -7.58 16.85 -48.85
N PHE A 542 -6.64 15.94 -48.56
CA PHE A 542 -6.06 15.06 -49.58
C PHE A 542 -7.10 14.09 -50.16
N PHE A 543 -7.93 13.46 -49.33
CA PHE A 543 -9.02 12.60 -49.81
C PHE A 543 -10.10 13.37 -50.57
N VAL A 544 -10.44 14.59 -50.16
CA VAL A 544 -11.38 15.45 -50.91
C VAL A 544 -10.79 15.84 -52.28
N ILE A 545 -9.51 16.21 -52.35
CA ILE A 545 -8.83 16.55 -53.62
C ILE A 545 -8.76 15.32 -54.55
N VAL A 546 -8.45 14.13 -54.05
CA VAL A 546 -8.43 12.89 -54.86
C VAL A 546 -9.84 12.55 -55.38
N CYS A 547 -10.88 12.66 -54.54
CA CYS A 547 -12.27 12.44 -54.96
C CYS A 547 -12.75 13.48 -55.99
N VAL A 548 -12.41 14.76 -55.82
CA VAL A 548 -12.74 15.83 -56.79
C VAL A 548 -12.02 15.63 -58.12
N CYS A 549 -10.74 15.25 -58.11
CA CYS A 549 -10.00 14.89 -59.33
C CYS A 549 -10.64 13.69 -60.04
N CYS A 550 -11.01 12.61 -59.34
CA CYS A 550 -11.71 11.46 -59.93
C CYS A 550 -13.09 11.84 -60.51
N LEU A 551 -13.82 12.78 -59.90
CA LEU A 551 -15.09 13.29 -60.42
C LEU A 551 -14.90 14.18 -61.66
N ILE A 552 -13.84 14.99 -61.72
CA ILE A 552 -13.51 15.81 -62.90
C ILE A 552 -13.15 14.92 -64.09
N PHE A 553 -12.29 13.90 -63.91
CA PHE A 553 -11.96 12.94 -64.97
C PHE A 553 -13.18 12.14 -65.47
N LYS A 554 -14.13 11.79 -64.57
CA LYS A 554 -15.41 11.18 -64.99
C LYS A 554 -16.25 12.15 -65.83
N LYS A 555 -16.32 13.42 -65.45
CA LYS A 555 -17.13 14.45 -66.14
C LYS A 555 -16.64 14.73 -67.57
N ASP A 556 -15.33 14.82 -67.78
CA ASP A 556 -14.75 15.00 -69.12
C ASP A 556 -14.96 13.78 -70.03
N SER A 557 -14.94 12.56 -69.47
CA SER A 557 -15.27 11.35 -70.24
C SER A 557 -16.71 11.36 -70.77
N ILE A 558 -17.66 11.88 -69.98
CA ILE A 558 -19.09 11.94 -70.30
C ILE A 558 -19.37 13.08 -71.31
N LEU A 559 -18.78 14.26 -71.10
CA LEU A 559 -18.93 15.41 -72.01
C LEU A 559 -18.29 15.19 -73.40
N SER A 560 -17.36 14.23 -73.52
CA SER A 560 -16.83 13.77 -74.82
C SER A 560 -17.78 12.82 -75.58
N ARG A 561 -18.70 12.15 -74.87
CA ARG A 561 -19.67 11.19 -75.43
C ARG A 561 -20.94 11.86 -75.93
N GLU A 562 -21.45 12.86 -75.22
CA GLU A 562 -22.67 13.58 -75.65
C GLU A 562 -22.43 14.46 -76.90
N ARG A 563 -21.21 14.99 -77.08
CA ARG A 563 -20.83 15.78 -78.26
C ARG A 563 -20.68 14.99 -79.57
N LYS A 564 -21.03 13.70 -79.57
CA LYS A 564 -21.09 12.82 -80.77
C LYS A 564 -22.51 12.34 -81.12
N LEU A 565 -23.54 12.75 -80.37
CA LEU A 565 -24.92 12.26 -80.56
C LEU A 565 -25.95 13.35 -80.92
N SER A 566 -25.64 14.63 -80.74
CA SER A 566 -26.43 15.73 -81.34
C SER A 566 -25.88 16.07 -82.73
N GLY A 567 -26.48 15.47 -83.76
CA GLY A 567 -26.17 15.79 -85.13
C GLY A 567 -26.82 17.12 -85.54
N ASP A 568 -26.08 18.22 -85.46
CA ASP A 568 -26.46 19.47 -86.10
C ASP A 568 -25.30 20.02 -86.95
N ARG A 569 -25.62 20.46 -88.19
CA ARG A 569 -24.64 20.94 -89.18
C ARG A 569 -24.83 22.44 -89.46
N PRO A 570 -23.79 23.15 -89.91
CA PRO A 570 -23.65 24.56 -89.59
C PRO A 570 -24.25 25.51 -90.63
N THR A 571 -24.68 26.69 -90.18
CA THR A 571 -24.76 27.88 -91.02
C THR A 571 -23.43 28.65 -90.99
N ARG A 572 -23.08 29.21 -92.15
CA ARG A 572 -21.72 29.56 -92.55
C ARG A 572 -21.50 31.08 -92.47
N TYR A 573 -20.68 31.53 -91.52
CA TYR A 573 -20.03 32.84 -91.57
C TYR A 573 -18.54 32.70 -91.20
N GLU A 574 -17.69 32.97 -92.20
CA GLU A 574 -16.35 33.60 -92.16
C GLU A 574 -15.46 33.30 -90.93
N MET A 575 -14.37 32.52 -91.02
CA MET A 575 -13.13 32.66 -91.81
C MET A 575 -12.24 33.86 -91.37
N GLU A 576 -10.90 33.68 -91.37
CA GLU A 576 -9.86 34.69 -91.08
C GLU A 576 -9.81 35.23 -89.62
N LEU A 577 -8.81 34.99 -88.76
CA LEU A 577 -7.38 35.26 -88.95
C LEU A 577 -6.47 34.66 -87.85
N ASN A 578 -5.33 34.11 -88.27
CA ASN A 578 -4.10 34.12 -87.47
C ASN A 578 -3.64 35.57 -87.24
N LYS A 579 -3.17 35.95 -86.03
CA LYS A 579 -1.91 36.68 -85.74
C LYS A 579 -1.90 37.39 -84.38
N LEU A 580 -0.68 37.64 -83.88
CA LEU A 580 -0.29 38.43 -82.69
C LEU A 580 -0.61 37.77 -81.34
N GLY A 581 0.31 37.75 -80.35
CA GLY A 581 1.69 38.24 -80.40
C GLY A 581 2.46 37.99 -79.08
N LYS A 582 3.60 37.30 -79.19
CA LYS A 582 4.62 37.12 -78.14
C LYS A 582 5.08 38.44 -77.48
N LYS A 583 5.70 38.26 -76.29
CA LYS A 583 6.57 39.16 -75.49
C LYS A 583 5.84 39.96 -74.40
N GLY A 584 6.42 40.19 -73.22
CA GLY A 584 7.71 39.71 -72.67
C GLY A 584 8.47 40.79 -71.87
N GLY A 585 9.16 40.38 -70.80
CA GLY A 585 9.91 41.28 -69.88
C GLY A 585 9.00 41.94 -68.83
N GLY A 586 9.40 42.16 -67.57
CA GLY A 586 10.74 42.07 -66.97
C GLY A 586 11.28 43.46 -66.64
N GLY A 587 11.36 43.83 -65.36
CA GLY A 587 11.85 45.15 -64.92
C GLY A 587 11.88 45.28 -63.39
N LYS A 588 13.00 45.76 -62.85
CA LYS A 588 13.30 45.92 -61.41
C LYS A 588 12.84 47.29 -60.85
N GLU A 589 13.16 47.51 -59.57
CA GLU A 589 13.56 48.80 -58.95
C GLU A 589 12.42 49.79 -58.58
N ARG A 590 12.34 50.33 -57.35
CA ARG A 590 13.42 50.95 -56.55
C ARG A 590 13.04 51.16 -55.06
N ASN A 591 14.01 51.64 -54.28
CA ASN A 591 13.94 51.94 -52.84
C ASN A 591 13.81 53.47 -52.54
N ALA A 592 13.45 53.78 -51.28
CA ALA A 592 13.83 54.97 -50.46
C ALA A 592 12.98 56.29 -50.37
N LYS A 593 12.54 56.55 -49.12
CA LYS A 593 12.63 57.79 -48.27
C LYS A 593 12.11 59.18 -48.71
N TYR A 594 11.18 59.73 -47.90
CA TYR A 594 11.05 61.13 -47.37
C TYR A 594 10.13 61.10 -46.10
N GLY A 595 10.06 62.08 -45.17
CA GLY A 595 10.93 63.25 -44.92
C GLY A 595 10.35 64.36 -43.98
N ALA A 596 10.61 64.30 -42.66
CA ALA A 596 10.29 65.35 -41.63
C ALA A 596 8.77 65.60 -41.33
N ARG A 597 8.31 66.37 -40.31
CA ARG A 597 8.91 67.45 -39.48
C ARG A 597 8.07 67.80 -38.20
N ALA A 598 8.76 68.23 -37.12
CA ALA A 598 8.38 69.20 -36.04
C ALA A 598 7.16 69.02 -35.09
N GLY A 599 7.38 69.35 -33.80
CA GLY A 599 6.34 69.71 -32.81
C GLY A 599 6.83 69.75 -31.35
N LYS A 600 7.13 70.93 -30.77
CA LYS A 600 7.56 71.09 -29.35
C LYS A 600 6.37 71.30 -28.40
N LYS A 601 6.42 70.74 -27.18
CA LYS A 601 6.58 71.51 -25.92
C LYS A 601 6.60 70.63 -24.65
N ASN A 602 7.50 70.98 -23.72
CA ASN A 602 7.55 70.47 -22.35
C ASN A 602 6.71 71.33 -21.39
N ILE A 603 6.40 70.78 -20.21
CA ILE A 603 6.47 71.34 -18.84
C ILE A 603 5.97 70.18 -17.93
N ALA A 604 6.81 69.45 -17.19
CA ALA A 604 7.37 69.79 -15.87
C ALA A 604 6.28 70.12 -14.82
N GLY A 605 6.25 69.59 -13.61
CA GLY A 605 7.15 68.67 -12.89
C GLY A 605 6.99 68.90 -11.38
N GLY A 606 7.37 67.94 -10.54
CA GLY A 606 7.40 68.11 -9.08
C GLY A 606 6.75 66.97 -8.31
N GLY A 607 7.58 66.15 -7.65
CA GLY A 607 7.11 65.20 -6.64
C GLY A 607 7.30 65.75 -5.23
N LYS A 608 6.74 65.06 -4.24
CA LYS A 608 7.28 64.99 -2.87
C LYS A 608 6.69 63.79 -2.12
N ARG A 609 7.54 63.18 -1.28
CA ARG A 609 7.15 62.21 -0.25
C ARG A 609 6.26 62.89 0.80
N PHE A 610 5.40 62.14 1.49
CA PHE A 610 5.47 61.99 2.95
C PHE A 610 4.63 60.79 3.41
N ALA A 611 5.06 60.13 4.48
CA ALA A 611 4.35 59.03 5.13
C ALA A 611 3.47 59.54 6.28
N ARG A 612 2.46 58.76 6.67
CA ARG A 612 2.15 58.54 8.10
C ARG A 612 1.27 57.32 8.35
N GLU A 613 1.49 56.70 9.50
CA GLU A 613 0.68 55.62 10.08
C GLU A 613 -0.63 56.16 10.68
N GLY A 614 -1.54 55.25 11.06
CA GLY A 614 -2.38 55.47 12.25
C GLY A 614 -3.75 54.80 12.30
N LEU A 615 -3.83 53.69 13.04
CA LEU A 615 -5.02 53.11 13.72
C LEU A 615 -6.21 52.68 12.82
N VAL A 616 -7.00 51.65 13.18
CA VAL A 616 -7.25 51.03 14.50
C VAL A 616 -6.83 49.56 14.52
#